data_AF-A0A674BXC1-F1
#
_entry.id   AF-A0A674BXC1-F1
#
_cell.length_a   1.000
_cell.length_b   1.000
_cell.length_c   1.000
_cell.angle_alpha   90.00
_cell.angle_beta   90.00
_cell.angle_gamma   90.00
#
_symmetry.space_group_name_H-M   'P 1'
#
loop_
_entity.id
_entity.type
_entity.pdbx_description
1 polymer ?
#
loop_
_entity_poly.entity_id
_entity_poly.type
_entity_poly.pdbx_seq_one_letter_code
_entity_poly.pdbx_strand_id
1 'polypeptide(L)'
;METEGFVNEAIKLKVILNDNRIEKVILPSQPDSPNELMSTLKEKLHRKFDFSLLYEDPDFNNELYNLETIEDLPSPRATVKVLRIRRDTDLGLTRVSASELQDAPPERLGRWPEVFVIPTLSMEVEFALREGNCAYLRHETVLKITRDQKHNILGRMAWTIFNLIMVHEMMKENRDLPLINQHTQKTFALRRKEIVKSSPSVEHLRTRWPALFLEVQLHAEFQRITNQSLQQTFYTALDHHTPRLLTLFREKEGKSTTHVGISQHHEVVGGIPIRPAHVSVVLEDKIVMTNSRSWPDALGVVFGLLYSLHLNYPKALGSTSEFMQKVFLNLDDGKLKPKLLALKNELLA
;
A
#
# COMPACT_ATOMS: atom_id res chain seq x y z
N MET A 1 -15.97 -42.91 -64.17
CA MET A 1 -15.39 -42.09 -63.09
C MET A 1 -15.61 -40.65 -63.48
N GLU A 2 -16.76 -40.11 -63.11
CA GLU A 2 -17.06 -38.69 -63.25
C GLU A 2 -16.64 -38.03 -61.94
N THR A 3 -15.66 -37.14 -62.01
CA THR A 3 -15.19 -36.34 -60.87
C THR A 3 -16.21 -35.25 -60.60
N GLU A 4 -17.00 -35.42 -59.54
CA GLU A 4 -17.84 -34.36 -58.97
C GLU A 4 -16.95 -33.18 -58.57
N GLY A 5 -17.11 -32.05 -59.25
CA GLY A 5 -16.48 -30.79 -58.87
C GLY A 5 -17.16 -30.27 -57.61
N PHE A 6 -16.42 -30.21 -56.50
CA PHE A 6 -16.86 -29.54 -55.28
C PHE A 6 -17.21 -28.08 -55.61
N VAL A 7 -18.49 -27.74 -55.49
CA VAL A 7 -18.97 -26.36 -55.54
C VAL A 7 -18.46 -25.68 -54.28
N ASN A 8 -17.48 -24.80 -54.40
CA ASN A 8 -17.03 -23.95 -53.29
C ASN A 8 -18.19 -23.06 -52.84
N GLU A 9 -18.83 -23.40 -51.72
CA GLU A 9 -19.94 -22.62 -51.16
C GLU A 9 -19.46 -21.27 -50.60
N ALA A 10 -20.23 -20.21 -50.86
CA ALA A 10 -19.93 -18.86 -50.40
C ALA A 10 -20.20 -18.69 -48.90
N ILE A 11 -19.19 -18.28 -48.13
CA ILE A 11 -19.30 -18.04 -46.69
C ILE A 11 -19.74 -16.59 -46.39
N LYS A 12 -20.70 -16.44 -45.47
CA LYS A 12 -21.23 -15.14 -45.01
C LYS A 12 -20.69 -14.83 -43.62
N LEU A 13 -19.91 -13.75 -43.52
CA LEU A 13 -19.27 -13.31 -42.28
C LEU A 13 -20.00 -12.10 -41.69
N LYS A 14 -20.34 -12.19 -40.41
CA LYS A 14 -20.69 -11.05 -39.57
C LYS A 14 -19.40 -10.55 -38.91
N VAL A 15 -18.87 -9.42 -39.38
CA VAL A 15 -17.60 -8.87 -38.90
C VAL A 15 -17.87 -7.78 -37.87
N ILE A 16 -17.52 -8.02 -36.62
CA ILE A 16 -17.62 -7.06 -35.52
C ILE A 16 -16.33 -6.27 -35.46
N LEU A 17 -16.39 -4.96 -35.71
CA LEU A 17 -15.23 -4.06 -35.72
C LEU A 17 -15.00 -3.42 -34.36
N ASN A 18 -16.09 -3.05 -33.68
CA ASN A 18 -16.14 -2.53 -32.32
C ASN A 18 -17.60 -2.62 -31.83
N ASP A 19 -17.86 -2.30 -30.56
CA ASP A 19 -19.18 -2.52 -29.92
C ASP A 19 -20.35 -1.81 -30.63
N ASN A 20 -20.07 -0.83 -31.49
CA ASN A 20 -21.07 -0.05 -32.22
C ASN A 20 -21.02 -0.21 -33.76
N ARG A 21 -20.13 -1.05 -34.32
CA ARG A 21 -20.01 -1.22 -35.78
C ARG A 21 -19.82 -2.69 -36.16
N ILE A 22 -20.79 -3.20 -36.91
CA ILE A 22 -20.82 -4.56 -37.43
C ILE A 22 -21.05 -4.48 -38.94
N GLU A 23 -20.24 -5.17 -39.72
CA GLU A 23 -20.33 -5.21 -41.18
C GLU A 23 -20.54 -6.64 -41.68
N LYS A 24 -21.32 -6.79 -42.74
CA LYS A 24 -21.55 -8.08 -43.38
C LYS A 24 -20.60 -8.22 -44.57
N VAL A 25 -19.77 -9.25 -44.54
CA VAL A 25 -18.83 -9.58 -45.63
C VAL A 25 -19.22 -10.93 -46.22
N ILE A 26 -19.19 -11.03 -47.55
CA ILE A 26 -19.44 -12.28 -48.28
C ILE A 26 -18.13 -12.66 -48.98
N LEU A 27 -17.65 -13.87 -48.75
CA LEU A 27 -16.49 -14.44 -49.44
C LEU A 27 -16.97 -15.47 -50.47
N PRO A 28 -16.32 -15.55 -51.63
CA PRO A 28 -16.73 -16.45 -52.72
C PRO A 28 -16.51 -17.93 -52.38
N SER A 29 -15.54 -18.23 -51.51
CA SER A 29 -15.21 -19.57 -51.03
C SER A 29 -14.71 -19.50 -49.59
N GLN A 30 -14.63 -20.65 -48.91
CA GLN A 30 -13.93 -20.73 -47.63
C GLN A 30 -12.43 -20.40 -47.86
N PRO A 31 -11.84 -19.51 -47.05
CA PRO A 31 -10.41 -19.20 -47.15
C PRO A 31 -9.56 -20.42 -46.77
N ASP A 32 -8.38 -20.53 -47.37
CA ASP A 32 -7.47 -21.67 -47.15
C ASP A 32 -6.70 -21.53 -45.83
N SER A 33 -6.63 -20.32 -45.27
CA SER A 33 -5.99 -20.05 -43.98
C SER A 33 -6.54 -18.80 -43.28
N PRO A 34 -6.35 -18.66 -41.95
CA PRO A 34 -6.69 -17.43 -41.23
C PRO A 34 -5.95 -16.20 -41.77
N ASN A 35 -4.73 -16.35 -42.27
CA ASN A 35 -3.93 -15.26 -42.84
C ASN A 35 -4.50 -14.74 -44.17
N GLU A 36 -5.02 -15.64 -45.00
CA GLU A 36 -5.72 -15.26 -46.23
C GLU A 36 -7.01 -14.51 -45.89
N LEU A 37 -7.81 -15.04 -44.96
CA LEU A 37 -9.02 -14.38 -44.46
C LEU A 37 -8.73 -12.96 -43.96
N MET A 38 -7.68 -12.80 -43.16
CA MET A 38 -7.22 -11.49 -42.67
C MET A 38 -6.86 -10.55 -43.82
N SER A 39 -6.19 -11.04 -44.86
CA SER A 39 -5.81 -10.24 -46.03
C SER A 39 -7.03 -9.78 -46.83
N THR A 40 -8.00 -10.68 -47.08
CA THR A 40 -9.25 -10.33 -47.78
C THR A 40 -10.09 -9.35 -46.98
N LEU A 41 -10.14 -9.49 -45.64
CA LEU A 41 -10.83 -8.55 -44.76
C LEU A 41 -10.14 -7.19 -44.74
N LYS A 42 -8.79 -7.13 -44.75
CA LYS A 42 -8.04 -5.87 -44.87
C LYS A 42 -8.41 -5.11 -46.15
N GLU A 43 -8.48 -5.81 -47.27
CA GLU A 43 -8.84 -5.24 -48.57
C GLU A 43 -10.30 -4.75 -48.57
N LYS A 44 -11.27 -5.62 -48.27
CA LYS A 44 -12.71 -5.28 -48.33
C LYS A 44 -13.12 -4.19 -47.34
N LEU A 45 -12.51 -4.18 -46.16
CA LEU A 45 -12.83 -3.23 -45.10
C LEU A 45 -11.96 -1.96 -45.15
N HIS A 46 -11.09 -1.82 -46.16
CA HIS A 46 -10.16 -0.71 -46.37
C HIS A 46 -9.33 -0.37 -45.11
N ARG A 47 -8.82 -1.40 -44.41
CA ARG A 47 -8.09 -1.23 -43.14
C ARG A 47 -6.59 -1.17 -43.39
N LYS A 48 -5.95 -0.13 -42.86
CA LYS A 48 -4.50 0.11 -42.95
C LYS A 48 -3.69 -0.48 -41.78
N PHE A 49 -4.33 -1.18 -40.84
CA PHE A 49 -3.70 -1.71 -39.63
C PHE A 49 -3.76 -3.24 -39.58
N ASP A 50 -2.84 -3.83 -38.81
CA ASP A 50 -2.89 -5.25 -38.48
C ASP A 50 -3.93 -5.55 -37.41
N PHE A 51 -4.56 -6.71 -37.54
CA PHE A 51 -5.55 -7.20 -36.59
C PHE A 51 -5.46 -8.72 -36.48
N SER A 52 -5.84 -9.27 -35.34
CA SER A 52 -6.17 -10.67 -35.17
C SER A 52 -7.69 -10.85 -35.24
N LEU A 53 -8.12 -12.09 -35.43
CA LEU A 53 -9.53 -12.45 -35.53
C LEU A 53 -9.90 -13.33 -34.34
N LEU A 54 -11.03 -12.99 -33.72
CA LEU A 54 -11.76 -13.90 -32.85
C LEU A 54 -12.96 -14.45 -33.63
N TYR A 55 -13.39 -15.68 -33.37
CA TYR A 55 -14.64 -16.25 -33.91
C TYR A 55 -15.61 -16.60 -32.78
N GLU A 56 -16.91 -16.57 -33.05
CA GLU A 56 -17.92 -17.11 -32.13
C GLU A 56 -17.98 -18.63 -32.29
N ASP A 57 -17.73 -19.36 -31.21
CA ASP A 57 -17.82 -20.82 -31.18
C ASP A 57 -19.25 -21.25 -30.79
N PRO A 58 -20.01 -21.92 -31.69
CA PRO A 58 -21.36 -22.40 -31.41
C PRO A 58 -21.44 -23.40 -30.25
N ASP A 59 -20.38 -24.18 -30.01
CA ASP A 59 -20.34 -25.21 -28.99
C ASP A 59 -20.15 -24.62 -27.57
N PHE A 60 -19.69 -23.37 -27.48
CA PHE A 60 -19.43 -22.65 -26.23
C PHE A 60 -20.32 -21.41 -26.08
N ASN A 61 -21.63 -21.56 -26.35
CA ASN A 61 -22.62 -20.48 -26.18
C ASN A 61 -22.33 -19.19 -26.98
N ASN A 62 -21.62 -19.30 -28.11
CA ASN A 62 -21.16 -18.17 -28.94
C ASN A 62 -20.19 -17.22 -28.22
N GLU A 63 -19.38 -17.71 -27.28
CA GLU A 63 -18.24 -16.95 -26.76
C GLU A 63 -17.14 -16.78 -27.82
N LEU A 64 -16.30 -15.75 -27.66
CA LEU A 64 -15.30 -15.34 -28.63
C LEU A 64 -13.93 -15.99 -28.33
N TYR A 65 -13.42 -16.77 -29.28
CA TYR A 65 -12.12 -17.45 -29.19
C TYR A 65 -11.17 -17.04 -30.30
N ASN A 66 -9.87 -17.22 -30.11
CA ASN A 66 -8.86 -16.94 -31.13
C ASN A 66 -9.03 -17.89 -32.32
N LEU A 67 -9.04 -17.34 -33.54
CA LEU A 67 -9.05 -18.15 -34.75
C LEU A 67 -7.62 -18.60 -35.10
N GLU A 68 -7.22 -19.77 -34.62
CA GLU A 68 -5.90 -20.37 -34.88
C GLU A 68 -5.88 -21.23 -36.14
N THR A 69 -6.95 -21.99 -36.39
CA THR A 69 -7.14 -22.75 -37.63
C THR A 69 -8.40 -22.28 -38.35
N ILE A 70 -8.42 -22.42 -39.68
CA ILE A 70 -9.59 -22.01 -40.47
C ILE A 70 -10.74 -23.02 -40.41
N GLU A 71 -10.43 -24.25 -39.97
CA GLU A 71 -11.38 -25.32 -39.74
C GLU A 71 -12.35 -25.00 -38.59
N ASP A 72 -11.88 -24.19 -37.62
CA ASP A 72 -12.68 -23.72 -36.48
C ASP A 72 -13.79 -22.74 -36.90
N LEU A 73 -13.75 -22.21 -38.13
CA LEU A 73 -14.70 -21.21 -38.59
C LEU A 73 -16.01 -21.87 -39.08
N PRO A 74 -17.17 -21.59 -38.44
CA PRO A 74 -18.43 -22.24 -38.85
C PRO A 74 -18.85 -21.87 -40.28
N SER A 75 -19.15 -22.87 -41.10
CA SER A 75 -19.67 -22.72 -42.47
C SER A 75 -21.17 -23.06 -42.53
N PRO A 76 -22.01 -22.32 -43.30
CA PRO A 76 -21.71 -21.23 -44.22
C PRO A 76 -21.82 -19.83 -43.59
N ARG A 77 -22.01 -19.73 -42.27
CA ARG A 77 -22.15 -18.46 -41.54
C ARG A 77 -21.28 -18.46 -40.30
N ALA A 78 -20.41 -17.47 -40.20
CA ALA A 78 -19.60 -17.24 -39.01
C ALA A 78 -19.66 -15.79 -38.56
N THR A 79 -19.49 -15.57 -37.27
CA THR A 79 -19.21 -14.25 -36.71
C THR A 79 -17.73 -14.17 -36.39
N VAL A 80 -17.08 -13.09 -36.82
CA VAL A 80 -15.69 -12.80 -36.47
C VAL A 80 -15.57 -11.41 -35.85
N LYS A 81 -14.78 -11.26 -34.80
CA LYS A 81 -14.46 -9.98 -34.19
C LYS A 81 -13.01 -9.60 -34.50
N VAL A 82 -12.83 -8.39 -35.02
CA VAL A 82 -11.53 -7.83 -35.37
C VAL A 82 -10.89 -7.24 -34.12
N LEU A 83 -9.74 -7.77 -33.71
CA LEU A 83 -8.94 -7.23 -32.62
C LEU A 83 -7.71 -6.54 -33.19
N ARG A 84 -7.64 -5.21 -33.08
CA ARG A 84 -6.47 -4.45 -33.57
C ARG A 84 -5.20 -4.91 -32.84
N ILE A 85 -4.21 -5.38 -33.60
CA ILE A 85 -2.87 -5.65 -33.09
C ILE A 85 -2.13 -4.33 -33.09
N ARG A 86 -1.81 -3.81 -31.91
CA ARG A 86 -0.98 -2.62 -31.77
C ARG A 86 0.48 -3.03 -31.99
N ARG A 87 1.13 -2.52 -33.04
CA ARG A 87 2.60 -2.53 -33.13
C ARG A 87 3.13 -1.29 -32.41
N ASP A 88 4.20 -1.44 -31.64
CA ASP A 88 4.76 -0.43 -30.71
C ASP A 88 5.07 0.95 -31.32
N THR A 89 5.15 1.05 -32.65
CA THR A 89 5.35 2.32 -33.35
C THR A 89 4.18 3.31 -33.23
N ASP A 90 2.97 2.87 -32.86
CA ASP A 90 1.79 3.74 -32.75
C ASP A 90 1.63 4.43 -31.38
N LEU A 91 2.42 4.05 -30.37
CA LEU A 91 2.30 4.58 -28.99
C LEU A 91 3.58 5.19 -28.42
N GLY A 92 4.68 5.24 -29.16
CA GLY A 92 5.95 5.76 -28.63
C GLY A 92 6.43 5.01 -27.36
N LEU A 93 5.98 3.77 -27.17
CA LEU A 93 6.42 2.90 -26.10
C LEU A 93 7.40 1.89 -26.69
N THR A 94 8.69 2.08 -26.41
CA THR A 94 9.72 1.12 -26.76
C THR A 94 9.44 -0.18 -26.02
N ARG A 95 9.22 -1.29 -26.74
CA ARG A 95 9.14 -2.62 -26.15
C ARG A 95 10.47 -2.95 -25.51
N VAL A 96 10.48 -3.08 -24.19
CA VAL A 96 11.60 -3.68 -23.47
C VAL A 96 11.69 -5.13 -23.93
N SER A 97 12.80 -5.50 -24.55
CA SER A 97 12.98 -6.86 -25.06
C SER A 97 13.11 -7.84 -23.89
N ALA A 98 12.69 -9.09 -24.05
CA ALA A 98 12.79 -10.11 -22.99
C ALA A 98 14.23 -10.28 -22.44
N SER A 99 15.24 -9.88 -23.21
CA SER A 99 16.65 -9.81 -22.83
C SER A 99 16.94 -8.79 -21.72
N GLU A 100 16.18 -7.69 -21.61
CA GLU A 100 16.35 -6.63 -20.59
C GLU A 100 15.65 -6.99 -19.26
N LEU A 101 14.88 -8.09 -19.20
CA LEU A 101 14.32 -8.61 -17.95
C LEU A 101 15.36 -9.36 -17.09
N GLN A 102 16.54 -9.68 -17.64
CA GLN A 102 17.63 -10.31 -16.88
C GLN A 102 18.39 -9.33 -16.00
N ASP A 103 18.30 -8.03 -16.29
CA ASP A 103 18.84 -6.93 -15.47
C ASP A 103 17.80 -6.33 -14.52
N ALA A 104 16.62 -6.96 -14.43
CA ALA A 104 15.61 -6.55 -13.48
C ALA A 104 16.14 -6.73 -12.04
N PRO A 105 15.99 -5.72 -11.15
CA PRO A 105 16.38 -5.85 -9.76
C PRO A 105 15.76 -7.13 -9.16
N PRO A 106 16.45 -7.86 -8.26
CA PRO A 106 15.97 -9.11 -7.66
C PRO A 106 14.56 -9.01 -7.08
N GLU A 107 14.14 -7.80 -6.72
CA GLU A 107 12.82 -7.43 -6.22
C GLU A 107 11.66 -7.71 -7.20
N ARG A 108 11.90 -7.75 -8.52
CA ARG A 108 10.87 -7.97 -9.55
C ARG A 108 10.48 -9.44 -9.75
N LEU A 109 11.35 -10.40 -9.43
CA LEU A 109 11.15 -11.81 -9.81
C LEU A 109 10.26 -12.63 -8.85
N GLY A 110 9.89 -12.13 -7.67
CA GLY A 110 9.16 -12.97 -6.69
C GLY A 110 8.17 -12.27 -5.76
N ARG A 111 7.77 -11.02 -6.03
CA ARG A 111 6.96 -10.21 -5.09
C ARG A 111 5.69 -9.58 -5.68
N TRP A 112 5.44 -9.73 -6.97
CA TRP A 112 4.26 -9.13 -7.59
C TRP A 112 3.08 -10.10 -7.56
N PRO A 113 1.87 -9.63 -7.20
CA PRO A 113 0.69 -10.46 -7.31
C PRO A 113 0.44 -10.81 -8.78
N GLU A 114 -0.04 -12.01 -9.05
CA GLU A 114 -0.44 -12.47 -10.38
C GLU A 114 -1.46 -11.52 -11.01
N VAL A 115 -2.32 -10.93 -10.19
CA VAL A 115 -3.26 -9.88 -10.58
C VAL A 115 -3.00 -8.62 -9.76
N PHE A 116 -2.51 -7.57 -10.40
CA PHE A 116 -2.41 -6.23 -9.80
C PHE A 116 -3.69 -5.44 -10.05
N VAL A 117 -4.49 -5.27 -9.01
CA VAL A 117 -5.69 -4.43 -9.07
C VAL A 117 -5.27 -2.97 -9.14
N ILE A 118 -5.69 -2.28 -10.22
CA ILE A 118 -5.45 -0.84 -10.37
C ILE A 118 -6.21 -0.11 -9.24
N PRO A 119 -5.52 0.69 -8.42
CA PRO A 119 -6.16 1.42 -7.34
C PRO A 119 -7.10 2.48 -7.88
N THR A 120 -8.18 2.75 -7.15
CA THR A 120 -9.05 3.90 -7.45
C THR A 120 -8.25 5.20 -7.36
N LEU A 121 -8.30 5.97 -8.45
CA LEU A 121 -7.62 7.24 -8.60
C LEU A 121 -8.47 8.37 -7.99
N SER A 122 -7.99 9.61 -8.03
CA SER A 122 -8.86 10.73 -7.64
C SER A 122 -10.06 10.80 -8.58
N MET A 123 -11.20 11.28 -8.06
CA MET A 123 -12.43 11.46 -8.85
C MET A 123 -12.17 12.26 -10.13
N GLU A 124 -11.35 13.31 -10.05
CA GLU A 124 -10.95 14.12 -11.22
C GLU A 124 -10.21 13.30 -12.28
N VAL A 125 -9.27 12.45 -11.86
CA VAL A 125 -8.49 11.61 -12.76
C VAL A 125 -9.36 10.52 -13.36
N GLU A 126 -10.17 9.84 -12.55
CA GLU A 126 -11.11 8.81 -13.03
C GLU A 126 -12.07 9.38 -14.08
N PHE A 127 -12.61 10.57 -13.80
CA PHE A 127 -13.47 11.28 -14.74
C PHE A 127 -12.74 11.62 -16.04
N ALA A 128 -11.54 12.19 -15.96
CA ALA A 128 -10.74 12.54 -17.14
C ALA A 128 -10.36 11.31 -17.98
N LEU A 129 -10.00 10.19 -17.33
CA LEU A 129 -9.73 8.92 -18.01
C LEU A 129 -10.98 8.38 -18.71
N ARG A 130 -12.14 8.45 -18.05
CA ARG A 130 -13.41 8.01 -18.64
C ARG A 130 -13.82 8.86 -19.84
N GLU A 131 -13.73 10.19 -19.74
CA GLU A 131 -14.00 11.09 -20.85
C GLU A 131 -13.01 10.88 -22.00
N GLY A 132 -11.72 10.73 -21.68
CA GLY A 132 -10.67 10.45 -22.66
C GLY A 132 -10.93 9.16 -23.44
N ASN A 133 -11.33 8.09 -22.75
CA ASN A 133 -11.73 6.84 -23.40
C ASN A 133 -12.93 7.03 -24.34
N CYS A 134 -13.94 7.80 -23.92
CA CYS A 134 -15.11 8.09 -24.75
C CYS A 134 -14.74 8.93 -25.99
N ALA A 135 -13.90 9.95 -25.82
CA ALA A 135 -13.44 10.81 -26.91
C ALA A 135 -12.58 10.05 -27.92
N TYR A 136 -11.74 9.12 -27.43
CA TYR A 136 -10.95 8.23 -28.28
C TYR A 136 -11.85 7.30 -29.09
N LEU A 137 -12.86 6.70 -28.47
CA LEU A 137 -13.80 5.80 -29.16
C LEU A 137 -14.63 6.51 -30.24
N ARG A 138 -14.97 7.79 -30.04
CA ARG A 138 -15.80 8.55 -30.99
C ARG A 138 -15.00 9.19 -32.12
N HIS A 139 -13.84 9.73 -31.80
CA HIS A 139 -13.11 10.65 -32.67
C HIS A 139 -11.60 10.35 -32.76
N GLU A 140 -11.15 9.18 -32.25
CA GLU A 140 -9.73 8.80 -32.16
C GLU A 140 -8.84 9.85 -31.47
N THR A 141 -9.45 10.69 -30.64
CA THR A 141 -8.74 11.76 -29.93
C THR A 141 -8.01 11.20 -28.73
N VAL A 142 -6.69 11.40 -28.68
CA VAL A 142 -5.84 10.93 -27.57
C VAL A 142 -5.99 11.84 -26.37
N LEU A 143 -6.24 11.23 -25.20
CA LEU A 143 -6.29 11.95 -23.92
C LEU A 143 -4.94 12.59 -23.59
N LYS A 144 -4.95 13.89 -23.31
CA LYS A 144 -3.79 14.60 -22.76
C LYS A 144 -3.93 14.71 -21.25
N ILE A 145 -3.09 13.98 -20.53
CA ILE A 145 -3.05 13.99 -19.06
C ILE A 145 -2.24 15.19 -18.57
N THR A 146 -2.77 15.95 -17.62
CA THR A 146 -2.06 17.09 -17.02
C THR A 146 -0.93 16.62 -16.09
N ARG A 147 0.01 17.51 -15.76
CA ARG A 147 1.10 17.18 -14.82
C ARG A 147 0.57 16.70 -13.47
N ASP A 148 -0.48 17.33 -12.96
CA ASP A 148 -1.04 17.03 -11.64
C ASP A 148 -1.83 15.72 -11.64
N GLN A 149 -2.59 15.45 -12.72
CA GLN A 149 -3.22 14.15 -12.94
C GLN A 149 -2.18 13.02 -13.03
N LYS A 150 -1.08 13.24 -13.77
CA LYS A 150 0.03 12.28 -13.84
C LYS A 150 0.65 12.03 -12.47
N HIS A 151 0.88 13.07 -11.66
CA HIS A 151 1.40 12.92 -10.31
C HIS A 151 0.43 12.13 -9.41
N ASN A 152 -0.87 12.36 -9.54
CA ASN A 152 -1.89 11.62 -8.80
C ASN A 152 -1.87 10.12 -9.15
N ILE A 153 -1.87 9.79 -10.45
CA ILE A 153 -1.81 8.41 -10.94
C ILE A 153 -0.57 7.70 -10.42
N LEU A 154 0.60 8.28 -10.67
CA LEU A 154 1.87 7.68 -10.24
C LEU A 154 1.95 7.56 -8.72
N GLY A 155 1.48 8.56 -7.98
CA GLY A 155 1.43 8.54 -6.53
C GLY A 155 0.54 7.41 -6.00
N ARG A 156 -0.66 7.22 -6.56
CA ARG A 156 -1.61 6.15 -6.19
C ARG A 156 -1.08 4.76 -6.54
N MET A 157 -0.45 4.61 -7.71
CA MET A 157 0.15 3.35 -8.15
C MET A 157 1.33 2.97 -7.25
N ALA A 158 2.30 3.86 -7.11
CA ALA A 158 3.46 3.66 -6.24
C ALA A 158 3.02 3.31 -4.82
N TRP A 159 2.07 4.08 -4.29
CA TRP A 159 1.48 3.81 -2.98
C TRP A 159 0.95 2.37 -2.85
N THR A 160 0.17 1.93 -3.83
CA THR A 160 -0.49 0.61 -3.78
C THR A 160 0.53 -0.51 -3.81
N ILE A 161 1.54 -0.38 -4.67
CA ILE A 161 2.67 -1.31 -4.75
C ILE A 161 3.40 -1.37 -3.40
N PHE A 162 3.74 -0.21 -2.85
CA PHE A 162 4.45 -0.09 -1.57
C PHE A 162 3.65 -0.71 -0.41
N ASN A 163 2.36 -0.41 -0.32
CA ASN A 163 1.48 -0.94 0.72
C ASN A 163 1.35 -2.47 0.64
N LEU A 164 1.21 -3.02 -0.57
CA LEU A 164 1.13 -4.47 -0.77
C LEU A 164 2.41 -5.16 -0.31
N ILE A 165 3.58 -4.66 -0.72
CA ILE A 165 4.88 -5.21 -0.32
C ILE A 165 5.01 -5.21 1.20
N MET A 166 4.64 -4.12 1.86
CA MET A 166 4.77 -3.99 3.31
C MET A 166 3.81 -4.85 4.10
N VAL A 167 2.53 -4.85 3.72
CA VAL A 167 1.54 -5.68 4.41
C VAL A 167 1.96 -7.14 4.26
N HIS A 168 2.33 -7.58 3.06
CA HIS A 168 2.82 -8.94 2.84
C HIS A 168 4.08 -9.25 3.65
N GLU A 169 5.07 -8.36 3.67
CA GLU A 169 6.30 -8.56 4.46
C GLU A 169 6.01 -8.64 5.96
N MET A 170 5.07 -7.82 6.47
CA MET A 170 4.68 -7.81 7.88
C MET A 170 3.92 -9.08 8.33
N MET A 171 3.37 -9.86 7.39
CA MET A 171 2.67 -11.12 7.66
C MET A 171 3.61 -12.33 7.73
N LYS A 172 4.88 -12.20 7.33
CA LYS A 172 5.86 -13.30 7.40
C LYS A 172 6.33 -13.53 8.84
N GLU A 173 6.68 -14.77 9.16
CA GLU A 173 7.35 -15.10 10.43
C GLU A 173 8.78 -14.55 10.46
N ASN A 174 9.56 -14.82 9.40
CA ASN A 174 10.92 -14.30 9.24
C ASN A 174 10.90 -13.02 8.40
N ARG A 175 10.67 -11.88 9.08
CA ARG A 175 10.53 -10.55 8.47
C ARG A 175 11.88 -9.95 8.10
N ASP A 176 11.99 -9.43 6.89
CA ASP A 176 13.16 -8.69 6.42
C ASP A 176 13.17 -7.27 7.02
N LEU A 177 13.83 -7.12 8.17
CA LEU A 177 13.94 -5.84 8.88
C LEU A 177 14.63 -4.74 8.04
N PRO A 178 15.73 -5.00 7.30
CA PRO A 178 16.29 -4.03 6.36
C PRO A 178 15.28 -3.52 5.33
N LEU A 179 14.53 -4.42 4.68
CA LEU A 179 13.51 -4.04 3.70
C LEU A 179 12.40 -3.19 4.35
N ILE A 180 11.89 -3.63 5.51
CA ILE A 180 10.89 -2.89 6.28
C ILE A 180 11.39 -1.49 6.62
N ASN A 181 12.65 -1.35 7.07
CA ASN A 181 13.24 -0.07 7.44
C ASN A 181 13.38 0.84 6.21
N GLN A 182 13.96 0.33 5.12
CA GLN A 182 14.13 1.07 3.87
C GLN A 182 12.78 1.57 3.33
N HIS A 183 11.76 0.72 3.38
CA HIS A 183 10.41 1.10 2.98
C HIS A 183 9.82 2.18 3.88
N THR A 184 9.89 1.97 5.20
CA THR A 184 9.35 2.91 6.20
C THR A 184 10.03 4.27 6.07
N GLN A 185 11.33 4.31 5.73
CA GLN A 185 12.07 5.54 5.41
C GLN A 185 11.56 6.21 4.14
N LYS A 186 11.45 5.48 3.02
CA LYS A 186 10.96 6.02 1.73
C LYS A 186 9.54 6.59 1.83
N THR A 187 8.72 6.03 2.72
CA THR A 187 7.31 6.41 2.90
C THR A 187 7.07 7.44 4.01
N PHE A 188 8.11 7.87 4.73
CA PHE A 188 7.99 8.74 5.90
C PHE A 188 7.19 10.02 5.61
N ALA A 189 7.56 10.78 4.59
CA ALA A 189 6.91 12.06 4.28
C ALA A 189 5.42 11.91 3.95
N LEU A 190 5.07 10.89 3.14
CA LEU A 190 3.68 10.58 2.78
C LEU A 190 2.87 10.13 4.00
N ARG A 191 3.44 9.22 4.80
CA ARG A 191 2.83 8.73 6.04
C ARG A 191 2.57 9.86 7.02
N ARG A 192 3.55 10.70 7.31
CA ARG A 192 3.38 11.84 8.22
C ARG A 192 2.35 12.83 7.72
N LYS A 193 2.30 13.10 6.41
CA LYS A 193 1.25 13.93 5.81
C LYS A 193 -0.14 13.33 6.04
N GLU A 194 -0.31 12.02 5.84
CA GLU A 194 -1.59 11.33 6.07
C GLU A 194 -2.00 11.36 7.55
N ILE A 195 -1.10 10.97 8.45
CA ILE A 195 -1.33 10.91 9.90
C ILE A 195 -1.72 12.29 10.45
N VAL A 196 -0.96 13.33 10.08
CA VAL A 196 -1.18 14.68 10.63
C VAL A 196 -2.42 15.34 10.01
N LYS A 197 -2.66 15.17 8.70
CA LYS A 197 -3.78 15.87 8.04
C LYS A 197 -5.12 15.17 8.20
N SER A 198 -5.12 13.84 8.25
CA SER A 198 -6.36 13.06 8.24
C SER A 198 -6.73 12.53 9.62
N SER A 199 -5.79 12.56 10.57
CA SER A 199 -5.95 12.06 11.95
C SER A 199 -6.74 10.74 12.03
N PRO A 200 -6.32 9.69 11.30
CA PRO A 200 -7.04 8.43 11.25
C PRO A 200 -7.00 7.71 12.60
N SER A 201 -7.97 6.81 12.83
CA SER A 201 -8.00 5.97 14.04
C SER A 201 -6.79 5.04 14.13
N VAL A 202 -6.49 4.58 15.35
CA VAL A 202 -5.41 3.62 15.61
C VAL A 202 -5.64 2.31 14.86
N GLU A 203 -6.89 1.85 14.75
CA GLU A 203 -7.24 0.67 13.96
C GLU A 203 -6.94 0.85 12.48
N HIS A 204 -7.31 2.00 11.91
CA HIS A 204 -7.00 2.29 10.52
C HIS A 204 -5.48 2.30 10.33
N LEU A 205 -4.73 2.95 11.22
CA LEU A 205 -3.27 2.98 11.17
C LEU A 205 -2.63 1.60 11.31
N ARG A 206 -3.21 0.66 12.07
CA ARG A 206 -2.70 -0.72 12.16
C ARG A 206 -2.80 -1.47 10.85
N THR A 207 -3.90 -1.29 10.11
CA THR A 207 -4.07 -1.92 8.80
C THR A 207 -3.24 -1.22 7.73
N ARG A 208 -3.18 0.10 7.79
CA ARG A 208 -2.55 0.99 6.81
C ARG A 208 -1.03 1.04 6.93
N TRP A 209 -0.53 1.05 8.15
CA TRP A 209 0.87 1.26 8.49
C TRP A 209 1.32 0.29 9.59
N PRO A 210 1.20 -1.04 9.37
CA PRO A 210 1.45 -2.05 10.40
C PRO A 210 2.87 -1.98 10.98
N ALA A 211 3.84 -1.53 10.19
CA ALA A 211 5.22 -1.35 10.63
C ALA A 211 5.36 -0.34 11.79
N LEU A 212 4.46 0.65 11.94
CA LEU A 212 4.52 1.58 13.09
C LEU A 212 4.29 0.90 14.45
N PHE A 213 3.71 -0.30 14.44
CA PHE A 213 3.44 -1.10 15.62
C PHE A 213 4.50 -2.20 15.83
N LEU A 214 5.58 -2.15 15.05
CA LEU A 214 6.79 -2.93 15.28
C LEU A 214 7.79 -2.08 16.06
N GLU A 215 8.23 -2.55 17.22
CA GLU A 215 9.04 -1.78 18.15
C GLU A 215 10.29 -1.18 17.51
N VAL A 216 11.05 -1.91 16.69
CA VAL A 216 12.23 -1.37 16.01
C VAL A 216 11.89 -0.21 15.05
N GLN A 217 10.74 -0.29 14.37
CA GLN A 217 10.30 0.77 13.47
C GLN A 217 9.68 1.93 14.23
N LEU A 218 9.06 1.69 15.38
CA LEU A 218 8.58 2.74 16.28
C LEU A 218 9.73 3.64 16.74
N HIS A 219 10.83 3.02 17.18
CA HIS A 219 12.04 3.75 17.58
C HIS A 219 12.63 4.55 16.40
N ALA A 220 12.73 3.93 15.23
CA ALA A 220 13.21 4.61 14.03
C ALA A 220 12.30 5.78 13.61
N GLU A 221 10.98 5.60 13.69
CA GLU A 221 10.01 6.64 13.35
C GLU A 221 10.08 7.81 14.34
N PHE A 222 10.15 7.53 15.63
CA PHE A 222 10.36 8.55 16.65
C PHE A 222 11.63 9.34 16.36
N GLN A 223 12.75 8.66 16.10
CA GLN A 223 14.02 9.32 15.79
C GLN A 223 13.92 10.18 14.52
N ARG A 224 13.20 9.75 13.48
CA ARG A 224 12.97 10.58 12.28
C ARG A 224 12.15 11.84 12.57
N ILE A 225 11.27 11.80 13.57
CA ILE A 225 10.42 12.94 13.96
C ILE A 225 11.18 13.91 14.89
N THR A 226 11.92 13.37 15.85
CA THR A 226 12.50 14.15 16.96
C THR A 226 14.00 14.39 16.82
N ASN A 227 14.67 13.70 15.89
CA ASN A 227 16.12 13.58 15.79
C ASN A 227 16.80 12.99 17.06
N GLN A 228 16.05 12.27 17.90
CA GLN A 228 16.56 11.70 19.15
C GLN A 228 16.24 10.21 19.28
N SER A 229 17.12 9.46 19.94
CA SER A 229 16.87 8.06 20.27
C SER A 229 15.94 7.96 21.47
N LEU A 230 14.71 7.47 21.26
CA LEU A 230 13.72 7.31 22.33
C LEU A 230 14.28 6.53 23.51
N GLN A 231 14.81 5.34 23.25
CA GLN A 231 15.29 4.43 24.28
C GLN A 231 16.48 5.03 25.04
N GLN A 232 17.47 5.56 24.32
CA GLN A 232 18.68 6.08 24.95
C GLN A 232 18.40 7.32 25.78
N THR A 233 17.65 8.29 25.23
CA THR A 233 17.31 9.54 25.94
C THR A 233 16.46 9.23 27.18
N PHE A 234 15.44 8.38 27.02
CA PHE A 234 14.55 8.01 28.13
C PHE A 234 15.28 7.29 29.26
N TYR A 235 16.06 6.25 28.95
CA TYR A 235 16.77 5.48 29.98
C TYR A 235 17.89 6.27 30.63
N THR A 236 18.60 7.11 29.86
CA THR A 236 19.64 7.99 30.43
C THR A 236 19.03 8.96 31.45
N ALA A 237 17.88 9.57 31.13
CA ALA A 237 17.18 10.44 32.07
C ALA A 237 16.63 9.67 33.28
N LEU A 238 16.08 8.48 33.06
CA LEU A 238 15.58 7.62 34.13
C LEU A 238 16.71 7.26 35.10
N ASP A 239 17.83 6.76 34.59
CA ASP A 239 18.99 6.36 35.39
C ASP A 239 19.59 7.55 36.15
N HIS A 240 19.64 8.72 35.50
CA HIS A 240 20.13 9.96 36.12
C HIS A 240 19.24 10.42 37.28
N HIS A 241 17.92 10.41 37.13
CA HIS A 241 16.99 10.94 38.13
C HIS A 241 16.56 9.92 39.20
N THR A 242 16.68 8.62 38.93
CA THR A 242 16.22 7.55 39.84
C THR A 242 16.82 7.65 41.26
N PRO A 243 18.15 7.86 41.45
CA PRO A 243 18.70 7.96 42.79
C PRO A 243 18.07 9.10 43.60
N ARG A 244 17.88 10.27 42.99
CA ARG A 244 17.31 11.43 43.68
C ARG A 244 15.82 11.22 43.98
N LEU A 245 15.07 10.65 43.06
CA LEU A 245 13.67 10.25 43.30
C LEU A 245 13.54 9.33 44.52
N LEU A 246 14.42 8.34 44.64
CA LEU A 246 14.43 7.42 45.79
C LEU A 246 14.75 8.14 47.11
N THR A 247 15.67 9.11 47.10
CA THR A 247 15.96 9.92 48.30
C THR A 247 14.78 10.78 48.71
N LEU A 248 14.14 11.51 47.78
CA LEU A 248 12.99 12.36 48.05
C LEU A 248 11.80 11.56 48.56
N PHE A 249 11.61 10.34 48.05
CA PHE A 249 10.59 9.43 48.53
C PHE A 249 10.83 9.06 50.00
N ARG A 250 12.06 8.66 50.35
CA ARG A 250 12.44 8.28 51.72
C ARG A 250 12.39 9.45 52.71
N GLU A 251 12.77 10.65 52.26
CA GLU A 251 12.67 11.90 53.04
C GLU A 251 11.22 12.27 53.37
N LYS A 252 10.26 11.92 52.50
CA LYS A 252 8.82 12.10 52.73
C LYS A 252 8.23 11.01 53.64
N GLU A 253 8.71 9.77 53.56
CA GLU A 253 8.32 8.70 54.48
C GLU A 253 8.71 9.01 55.94
N GLY A 254 9.81 9.74 56.16
CA GLY A 254 10.21 10.20 57.50
C GLY A 254 9.31 11.28 58.14
N LYS A 255 8.31 11.81 57.41
CA LYS A 255 7.44 12.92 57.87
C LYS A 255 5.94 12.58 57.95
N SER A 256 5.51 11.36 57.60
CA SER A 256 4.10 10.97 57.67
C SER A 256 3.92 9.69 58.50
N THR A 257 3.25 9.81 59.65
CA THR A 257 2.86 8.73 60.58
C THR A 257 1.74 7.82 60.04
N THR A 258 1.61 7.68 58.73
CA THR A 258 0.69 6.72 58.10
C THR A 258 1.50 5.80 57.22
N HIS A 259 1.79 4.61 57.73
CA HIS A 259 2.47 3.55 57.00
C HIS A 259 1.64 3.16 55.77
N VAL A 260 2.08 3.61 54.59
CA VAL A 260 1.82 2.91 53.33
C VAL A 260 3.18 2.65 52.70
N GLY A 261 3.82 1.57 53.17
CA GLY A 261 5.06 1.06 52.59
C GLY A 261 4.76 -0.21 51.78
N ILE A 262 5.40 -0.34 50.62
CA ILE A 262 5.42 -1.59 49.86
C ILE A 262 6.62 -2.41 50.37
N SER A 263 6.33 -3.43 51.20
CA SER A 263 7.31 -4.44 51.60
C SER A 263 7.11 -5.71 50.75
N GLN A 264 8.20 -6.32 50.28
CA GLN A 264 8.15 -7.60 49.59
C GLN A 264 7.86 -8.73 50.58
N HIS A 265 6.63 -9.20 50.58
CA HIS A 265 6.31 -10.62 50.72
C HIS A 265 5.25 -10.94 49.65
N HIS A 266 5.30 -12.15 49.09
CA HIS A 266 4.53 -12.60 47.94
C HIS A 266 3.04 -12.15 47.92
N GLU A 267 2.58 -11.83 46.70
CA GLU A 267 1.20 -11.54 46.27
C GLU A 267 0.45 -10.42 46.99
N VAL A 268 0.47 -9.22 46.40
CA VAL A 268 -0.51 -8.17 46.72
C VAL A 268 -1.74 -8.37 45.82
N VAL A 269 -2.81 -8.92 46.39
CA VAL A 269 -4.16 -8.83 45.83
C VAL A 269 -4.51 -7.34 45.72
N GLY A 270 -4.52 -6.81 44.50
CA GLY A 270 -4.81 -5.41 44.19
C GLY A 270 -3.59 -4.48 43.98
N GLY A 271 -2.36 -5.00 44.08
CA GLY A 271 -1.14 -4.23 43.81
C GLY A 271 -0.64 -4.43 42.38
N ILE A 272 -0.19 -3.36 41.72
CA ILE A 272 0.44 -3.45 40.40
C ILE A 272 1.77 -4.21 40.56
N PRO A 273 2.00 -5.33 39.83
CA PRO A 273 3.25 -6.07 39.92
C PRO A 273 4.45 -5.20 39.53
N ILE A 274 5.45 -5.09 40.41
CA ILE A 274 6.68 -4.32 40.15
C ILE A 274 7.47 -4.94 38.98
N ARG A 275 7.45 -6.27 38.87
CA ARG A 275 8.00 -7.04 37.75
C ARG A 275 6.87 -7.81 37.07
N PRO A 276 6.15 -7.18 36.15
CA PRO A 276 5.13 -7.88 35.38
C PRO A 276 5.80 -8.95 34.50
N ALA A 277 5.15 -10.10 34.31
CA ALA A 277 5.60 -11.09 33.33
C ALA A 277 5.54 -10.52 31.90
N HIS A 278 4.60 -9.61 31.67
CA HIS A 278 4.35 -8.95 30.39
C HIS A 278 3.55 -7.66 30.58
N VAL A 279 3.86 -6.62 29.80
CA VAL A 279 3.06 -5.39 29.72
C VAL A 279 2.54 -5.19 28.29
N SER A 280 1.25 -4.88 28.19
CA SER A 280 0.58 -4.53 26.94
C SER A 280 0.25 -3.04 26.92
N VAL A 281 0.49 -2.40 25.77
CA VAL A 281 0.11 -1.01 25.52
C VAL A 281 -1.24 -0.99 24.81
N VAL A 282 -2.16 -0.17 25.34
CA VAL A 282 -3.53 -0.01 24.84
C VAL A 282 -3.71 1.43 24.35
N LEU A 283 -4.23 1.59 23.14
CA LEU A 283 -4.67 2.88 22.59
C LEU A 283 -6.05 2.70 21.96
N GLU A 284 -6.96 3.66 22.18
CA GLU A 284 -8.35 3.60 21.71
C GLU A 284 -9.04 2.25 22.06
N ASP A 285 -8.88 1.82 23.32
CA ASP A 285 -9.41 0.55 23.86
C ASP A 285 -8.91 -0.72 23.14
N LYS A 286 -7.85 -0.61 22.34
CA LYS A 286 -7.24 -1.73 21.60
C LYS A 286 -5.82 -1.98 22.05
N ILE A 287 -5.50 -3.23 22.33
CA ILE A 287 -4.13 -3.67 22.59
C ILE A 287 -3.32 -3.52 21.29
N VAL A 288 -2.35 -2.62 21.28
CA VAL A 288 -1.58 -2.25 20.09
C VAL A 288 -0.16 -2.81 20.09
N MET A 289 0.43 -3.01 21.27
CA MET A 289 1.75 -3.63 21.42
C MET A 289 1.78 -4.52 22.65
N THR A 290 2.35 -5.72 22.49
CA THR A 290 2.35 -6.78 23.50
C THR A 290 3.75 -7.36 23.64
N ASN A 291 4.80 -6.56 23.80
CA ASN A 291 6.14 -7.13 23.99
C ASN A 291 7.00 -6.36 24.99
N SER A 292 6.38 -5.51 25.81
CA SER A 292 7.11 -4.74 26.81
C SER A 292 7.44 -5.62 28.00
N ARG A 293 8.74 -5.74 28.30
CA ARG A 293 9.29 -6.59 29.38
C ARG A 293 9.21 -5.92 30.75
N SER A 294 8.98 -4.61 30.77
CA SER A 294 8.97 -3.80 31.99
C SER A 294 8.03 -2.59 31.84
N TRP A 295 7.67 -1.98 32.97
CA TRP A 295 6.91 -0.72 32.97
C TRP A 295 7.64 0.45 32.29
N PRO A 296 8.95 0.67 32.52
CA PRO A 296 9.70 1.69 31.78
C PRO A 296 9.68 1.49 30.26
N ASP A 297 9.85 0.24 29.79
CA ASP A 297 9.77 -0.07 28.36
C ASP A 297 8.39 0.28 27.79
N ALA A 298 7.32 -0.14 28.48
CA ALA A 298 5.96 0.15 28.06
C ALA A 298 5.68 1.67 28.02
N LEU A 299 6.20 2.41 29.01
CA LEU A 299 6.08 3.87 29.04
C LEU A 299 6.84 4.51 27.88
N GLY A 300 8.06 4.05 27.59
CA GLY A 300 8.82 4.46 26.40
C GLY A 300 8.02 4.23 25.12
N VAL A 301 7.46 3.02 24.93
CA VAL A 301 6.61 2.67 23.79
C VAL A 301 5.39 3.59 23.67
N VAL A 302 4.72 3.92 24.78
CA VAL A 302 3.60 4.87 24.79
C VAL A 302 4.03 6.22 24.22
N PHE A 303 5.16 6.78 24.67
CA PHE A 303 5.68 8.03 24.10
C PHE A 303 6.08 7.86 22.62
N GLY A 304 6.73 6.76 22.25
CA GLY A 304 7.01 6.44 20.85
C GLY A 304 5.76 6.51 19.98
N LEU A 305 4.66 5.90 20.43
CA LEU A 305 3.38 5.85 19.71
C LEU A 305 2.69 7.21 19.67
N LEU A 306 2.69 7.96 20.78
CA LEU A 306 2.09 9.30 20.83
C LEU A 306 2.69 10.22 19.76
N TYR A 307 4.02 10.20 19.58
CA TYR A 307 4.69 10.98 18.55
C TYR A 307 4.51 10.40 17.15
N SER A 308 4.70 9.09 16.99
CA SER A 308 4.63 8.42 15.69
C SER A 308 3.24 8.47 15.07
N LEU A 309 2.20 8.40 15.89
CA LEU A 309 0.79 8.47 15.49
C LEU A 309 0.18 9.87 15.61
N HIS A 310 0.97 10.86 16.06
CA HIS A 310 0.52 12.25 16.26
C HIS A 310 -0.72 12.36 17.17
N LEU A 311 -0.69 11.63 18.28
CA LEU A 311 -1.77 11.62 19.26
C LEU A 311 -1.58 12.71 20.31
N ASN A 312 -2.70 13.23 20.81
CA ASN A 312 -2.69 14.15 21.94
C ASN A 312 -2.39 13.41 23.24
N TYR A 313 -1.70 14.10 24.17
CA TYR A 313 -1.53 13.57 25.51
C TYR A 313 -2.89 13.39 26.23
N PRO A 314 -3.07 12.32 27.01
CA PRO A 314 -4.24 12.17 27.86
C PRO A 314 -4.36 13.36 28.82
N LYS A 315 -5.53 14.00 28.85
CA LYS A 315 -5.77 15.21 29.67
C LYS A 315 -5.45 14.99 31.15
N ALA A 316 -5.78 13.80 31.68
CA ALA A 316 -5.50 13.41 33.06
C ALA A 316 -4.00 13.36 33.40
N LEU A 317 -3.13 13.15 32.40
CA LEU A 317 -1.69 13.04 32.56
C LEU A 317 -0.94 14.27 32.05
N GLY A 318 -1.61 15.39 31.77
CA GLY A 318 -0.99 16.54 31.11
C GLY A 318 0.29 17.06 31.77
N SER A 319 0.34 17.13 33.11
CA SER A 319 1.55 17.52 33.85
C SER A 319 2.66 16.48 33.78
N THR A 320 2.33 15.20 33.87
CA THR A 320 3.29 14.10 33.74
C THR A 320 3.84 14.03 32.32
N SER A 321 2.99 14.12 31.30
CA SER A 321 3.41 14.13 29.90
C SER A 321 4.30 15.32 29.57
N GLU A 322 3.96 16.53 30.05
CA GLU A 322 4.80 17.73 29.89
C GLU A 322 6.17 17.55 30.57
N PHE A 323 6.18 16.99 31.78
CA PHE A 323 7.43 16.73 32.50
C PHE A 323 8.30 15.70 31.77
N MET A 324 7.73 14.58 31.33
CA MET A 324 8.46 13.55 30.59
C MET A 324 8.98 14.10 29.25
N GLN A 325 8.17 14.84 28.50
CA GLN A 325 8.56 15.45 27.23
C GLN A 325 9.77 16.38 27.38
N LYS A 326 9.74 17.28 28.37
CA LYS A 326 10.74 18.35 28.53
C LYS A 326 11.95 17.91 29.34
N VAL A 327 11.77 17.05 30.34
CA VAL A 327 12.82 16.65 31.28
C VAL A 327 13.43 15.30 30.90
N PHE A 328 12.63 14.31 30.54
CA PHE A 328 13.13 12.97 30.21
C PHE A 328 13.52 12.82 28.75
N LEU A 329 12.75 13.41 27.83
CA LEU A 329 12.97 13.27 26.39
C LEU A 329 13.64 14.48 25.74
N ASN A 330 13.75 15.61 26.46
CA ASN A 330 14.37 16.84 25.97
C ASN A 330 13.86 17.28 24.58
N LEU A 331 12.54 17.24 24.37
CA LEU A 331 11.91 17.51 23.06
C LEU A 331 11.33 18.91 22.91
N ASP A 332 11.21 19.66 24.00
CA ASP A 332 10.63 21.01 24.01
C ASP A 332 11.40 21.88 25.00
N ASP A 333 11.99 22.97 24.49
CA ASP A 333 12.71 23.97 25.28
C ASP A 333 11.78 25.01 25.91
N GLY A 334 10.46 24.87 25.72
CA GLY A 334 9.45 25.71 26.30
C GLY A 334 9.49 25.72 27.83
N LYS A 335 9.16 26.87 28.43
CA LYS A 335 9.13 27.04 29.90
C LYS A 335 8.24 25.98 30.56
N LEU A 336 8.77 25.34 31.59
CA LEU A 336 7.99 24.46 32.46
C LEU A 336 7.06 25.29 33.34
N LYS A 337 5.88 24.74 33.64
CA LYS A 337 5.01 25.31 34.67
C LYS A 337 5.76 25.37 36.01
N PRO A 338 5.50 26.37 36.88
CA PRO A 338 6.26 26.57 38.11
C PRO A 338 6.39 25.33 39.00
N LYS A 339 5.30 24.54 39.13
CA LYS A 339 5.30 23.27 39.89
C LYS A 339 6.25 22.22 39.30
N LEU A 340 6.30 22.11 37.97
CA LEU A 340 7.17 21.16 37.28
C LEU A 340 8.62 21.62 37.28
N LEU A 341 8.87 22.93 37.23
CA LEU A 341 10.20 23.49 37.36
C LEU A 341 10.75 23.25 38.77
N ALA A 342 9.93 23.43 39.81
CA ALA A 342 10.31 23.10 41.18
C ALA A 342 10.70 21.63 41.31
N LEU A 343 9.89 20.71 40.76
CA LEU A 343 10.21 19.28 40.75
C LEU A 343 11.51 18.99 39.97
N LYS A 344 11.70 19.59 38.78
CA LYS A 344 12.94 19.44 38.01
C LYS A 344 14.16 19.87 38.85
N ASN A 345 14.06 20.99 39.55
CA ASN A 345 15.15 21.50 40.38
C ASN A 345 15.41 20.60 41.59
N GLU A 346 14.36 20.04 42.22
CA GLU A 346 14.51 19.04 43.29
C GLU A 346 15.21 17.77 42.81
N LEU A 347 15.00 17.36 41.55
CA LEU A 347 15.66 16.19 40.96
C LEU A 347 17.12 16.44 40.54
N LEU A 348 17.52 17.70 40.38
CA LEU A 348 18.87 18.10 40.00
C LEU A 348 19.73 18.55 41.21
N ALA A 349 19.08 18.84 42.34
CA ALA A 349 19.72 19.13 43.62
C ALA A 349 20.22 17.85 44.28
#